data_AF-A0ABD2PN94-F1
#
_entry.id   AF-A0ABD2PN94-F1
#
_cell.length_a   1.000
_cell.length_b   1.000
_cell.length_c   1.000
_cell.angle_alpha   90.00
_cell.angle_beta   90.00
_cell.angle_gamma   90.00
#
_symmetry.space_group_name_H-M   'P 1'
#
loop_
_entity.id
_entity.type
_entity.pdbx_description
1 polymer ?
#
loop_
_entity_poly.entity_id
_entity_poly.type
_entity_poly.pdbx_seq_one_letter_code
_entity_poly.pdbx_strand_id
1 'polypeptide(L)'
;EYPASNLLKPNGFAKWQINDQNIEKAIVEFRLPQCVQISRIDLGNNSSGIVEILVKRTAAGDSSELKNLLPAVTLMSPGDAKSNKNCNKVVIFGNEKFVSTVASEKWDFIRVVCSQPFNKNLRYGLSFIKFYSPESVKPAIIEDEEEDPIKPGALFRASKAASSSTPPAAPPPVKSTETKKVTSSKPMAGVVFSLSGYQNP
;
A
#
# COMPACT_ATOMS: atom_id res chain seq x y z
N GLU A 1 10.14 16.77 8.80
CA GLU A 1 8.80 16.57 9.41
C GLU A 1 8.14 15.32 8.84
N TYR A 2 7.15 14.75 9.53
CA TYR A 2 6.47 13.50 9.15
C TYR A 2 4.96 13.70 8.94
N PRO A 3 4.54 14.58 7.99
CA PRO A 3 3.13 14.90 7.77
C PRO A 3 2.32 13.71 7.26
N ALA A 4 1.01 13.74 7.47
CA ALA A 4 0.08 12.72 6.99
C ALA A 4 0.08 12.57 5.45
N SER A 5 0.42 13.65 4.72
CA SER A 5 0.57 13.62 3.26
C SER A 5 1.65 12.65 2.76
N ASN A 6 2.58 12.22 3.62
CA ASN A 6 3.55 11.19 3.28
C ASN A 6 2.91 9.82 2.99
N LEU A 7 1.75 9.52 3.59
CA LEU A 7 1.03 8.26 3.33
C LEU A 7 0.44 8.20 1.92
N LEU A 8 0.35 9.34 1.22
CA LEU A 8 -0.07 9.39 -0.18
C LEU A 8 1.08 9.11 -1.15
N LYS A 9 2.31 8.99 -0.66
CA LYS A 9 3.45 8.72 -1.55
C LYS A 9 3.58 7.22 -1.74
N PRO A 10 3.74 6.72 -2.98
CA PRO A 10 3.89 5.29 -3.25
C PRO A 10 5.24 4.74 -2.75
N ASN A 11 6.22 5.62 -2.54
CA ASN A 11 7.55 5.28 -2.07
C ASN A 11 7.50 5.13 -0.53
N GLY A 12 7.40 3.88 -0.03
CA GLY A 12 7.28 3.55 1.40
C GLY A 12 8.45 4.00 2.32
N PHE A 13 9.28 4.93 1.86
CA PHE A 13 10.34 5.61 2.61
C PHE A 13 9.82 6.83 3.39
N ALA A 14 8.67 7.39 3.01
CA ALA A 14 8.09 8.55 3.69
C ALA A 14 7.07 8.08 4.75
N LYS A 15 7.28 8.48 6.01
CA LYS A 15 6.42 8.07 7.14
C LYS A 15 5.53 9.20 7.62
N TRP A 16 4.39 8.84 8.20
CA TRP A 16 3.57 9.73 9.02
C TRP A 16 3.83 9.45 10.50
N GLN A 17 4.01 10.51 11.28
CA GLN A 17 4.24 10.42 12.71
C GLN A 17 3.75 11.69 13.39
N ILE A 18 3.17 11.53 14.59
CA ILE A 18 2.85 12.68 15.44
C ILE A 18 4.13 13.36 15.94
N ASN A 19 4.06 14.69 16.08
CA ASN A 19 5.17 15.49 16.61
C ASN A 19 5.19 15.47 18.14
N ASP A 20 4.01 15.50 18.75
CA ASP A 20 3.85 15.51 20.20
C ASP A 20 3.86 14.11 20.80
N GLN A 21 4.24 14.05 22.08
CA GLN A 21 4.18 12.83 22.89
C GLN A 21 2.89 12.83 23.71
N ASN A 22 2.51 11.67 24.25
CA ASN A 22 1.34 11.52 25.11
C ASN A 22 0.00 11.90 24.44
N ILE A 23 -0.06 11.83 23.12
CA ILE A 23 -1.33 11.90 22.38
C ILE A 23 -2.03 10.54 22.53
N GLU A 24 -3.32 10.56 22.89
CA GLU A 24 -4.08 9.32 23.08
C GLU A 24 -4.42 8.64 21.75
N LYS A 25 -4.80 9.44 20.75
CA LYS A 25 -5.24 8.98 19.44
C LYS A 25 -4.70 9.90 18.35
N ALA A 26 -4.06 9.31 17.36
CA ALA A 26 -3.65 9.98 16.13
C ALA A 26 -4.61 9.54 15.02
N ILE A 27 -5.21 10.50 14.32
CA ILE A 27 -6.24 10.22 13.32
C ILE A 27 -5.75 10.73 11.97
N VAL A 28 -5.93 9.91 10.92
CA VAL A 28 -5.76 10.31 9.52
C VAL A 28 -6.98 9.87 8.73
N GLU A 29 -7.40 10.74 7.83
CA GLU A 29 -8.57 10.53 7.00
C GLU A 29 -8.20 10.48 5.52
N PHE A 30 -8.89 9.61 4.79
CA PHE A 30 -8.74 9.42 3.35
C PHE A 30 -10.13 9.46 2.71
N ARG A 31 -10.35 10.42 1.82
CA ARG A 31 -11.43 10.52 0.84
C ARG A 31 -11.02 10.00 -0.55
N LEU A 32 -11.49 8.82 -0.89
CA LEU A 32 -11.34 8.21 -2.20
C LEU A 32 -12.14 8.99 -3.27
N PRO A 33 -11.69 9.00 -4.53
CA PRO A 33 -12.38 9.68 -5.63
C PRO A 33 -13.73 9.04 -5.99
N GLN A 34 -13.94 7.78 -5.62
CA GLN A 34 -15.18 7.05 -5.84
C GLN A 34 -15.44 6.06 -4.71
N CYS A 35 -16.71 5.68 -4.51
CA CYS A 35 -17.08 4.64 -3.57
C CYS A 35 -16.58 3.27 -4.07
N VAL A 36 -15.67 2.64 -3.33
CA VAL A 36 -15.11 1.32 -3.66
C VAL A 36 -15.30 0.33 -2.53
N GLN A 37 -15.39 -0.95 -2.86
CA GLN A 37 -15.30 -2.02 -1.88
C GLN A 37 -13.84 -2.24 -1.48
N ILE A 38 -13.57 -2.48 -0.19
CA ILE A 38 -12.22 -2.75 0.32
C ILE A 38 -12.10 -4.25 0.61
N SER A 39 -11.17 -4.93 -0.08
CA SER A 39 -10.89 -6.37 0.11
C SER A 39 -9.64 -6.64 0.93
N ARG A 40 -8.65 -5.75 0.86
CA ARG A 40 -7.40 -5.92 1.60
C ARG A 40 -6.81 -4.58 2.00
N ILE A 41 -6.12 -4.58 3.14
CA ILE A 41 -5.37 -3.42 3.64
C ILE A 41 -3.97 -3.88 4.01
N ASP A 42 -2.95 -3.28 3.39
CA ASP A 42 -1.56 -3.44 3.83
C ASP A 42 -1.17 -2.24 4.68
N LEU A 43 -0.67 -2.49 5.89
CA LEU A 43 -0.30 -1.45 6.84
C LEU A 43 1.14 -1.66 7.29
N GLY A 44 1.98 -0.65 7.09
CA GLY A 44 3.31 -0.56 7.67
C GLY A 44 3.25 0.25 8.96
N ASN A 45 3.55 -0.38 10.10
CA ASN A 45 3.55 0.31 11.38
C ASN A 45 4.72 1.33 11.48
N ASN A 46 4.57 2.32 12.36
CA ASN A 46 5.64 3.17 12.86
C ASN A 46 5.38 3.45 14.34
N SER A 47 5.65 2.47 15.19
CA SER A 47 5.50 2.54 16.66
C SER A 47 4.06 2.70 17.17
N SER A 48 3.03 2.49 16.35
CA SER A 48 1.63 2.46 16.82
C SER A 48 1.34 1.16 17.55
N GLY A 49 0.64 1.24 18.69
CA GLY A 49 0.32 0.09 19.52
C GLY A 49 -0.94 -0.62 19.04
N ILE A 50 -1.98 0.16 18.75
CA ILE A 50 -3.29 -0.30 18.30
C ILE A 50 -3.69 0.52 17.07
N VAL A 51 -4.36 -0.11 16.11
CA VAL A 51 -4.98 0.56 14.96
C VAL A 51 -6.45 0.15 14.83
N GLU A 52 -7.29 1.10 14.46
CA GLU A 52 -8.70 0.93 14.14
C GLU A 52 -8.99 1.64 12.80
N ILE A 53 -9.83 1.05 11.96
CA ILE A 53 -10.19 1.62 10.66
C ILE A 53 -11.71 1.71 10.54
N LEU A 54 -12.18 2.94 10.38
CA LEU A 54 -13.57 3.27 10.20
C LEU A 54 -13.82 3.75 8.77
N VAL A 55 -15.05 3.57 8.30
CA VAL A 55 -15.48 3.96 6.96
C VAL A 55 -16.83 4.66 7.00
N LYS A 56 -17.07 5.57 6.05
CA LYS A 56 -18.40 6.15 5.80
C LYS A 56 -18.58 6.41 4.31
N ARG A 57 -19.83 6.63 3.90
CA ARG A 57 -20.16 7.18 2.57
C ARG A 57 -20.40 8.67 2.70
N THR A 58 -19.86 9.44 1.77
CA THR A 58 -19.98 10.90 1.74
C THR A 58 -21.18 11.34 0.89
N ALA A 59 -21.68 10.48 -0.01
CA ALA A 59 -22.81 10.79 -0.87
C ALA A 59 -24.18 10.76 -0.15
N ALA A 60 -24.90 11.88 -0.27
CA ALA A 60 -26.31 12.15 0.05
C ALA A 60 -26.73 12.12 1.54
N GLY A 61 -26.52 13.25 2.20
CA GLY A 61 -27.09 13.57 3.52
C GLY A 61 -26.13 13.18 4.66
N ASP A 62 -25.66 14.17 5.41
CA ASP A 62 -24.57 14.11 6.40
C ASP A 62 -24.80 13.20 7.64
N SER A 63 -25.65 12.17 7.51
CA SER A 63 -26.04 11.24 8.56
C SER A 63 -25.38 9.85 8.45
N SER A 64 -24.46 9.63 7.50
CA SER A 64 -23.71 8.36 7.49
C SER A 64 -22.73 8.30 8.67
N GLU A 65 -23.13 7.57 9.71
CA GLU A 65 -22.29 7.23 10.85
C GLU A 65 -21.03 6.48 10.39
N LEU A 66 -19.90 6.74 11.07
CA LEU A 66 -18.67 6.00 10.86
C LEU A 66 -18.86 4.55 11.30
N LYS A 67 -18.79 3.63 10.34
CA LYS A 67 -18.86 2.19 10.61
C LYS A 67 -17.45 1.61 10.79
N ASN A 68 -17.31 0.69 11.73
CA ASN A 68 -16.05 -0.03 11.94
C ASN A 68 -15.82 -1.07 10.83
N LEU A 69 -14.82 -0.85 9.97
CA LEU A 69 -14.38 -1.84 8.98
C LEU A 69 -13.40 -2.83 9.61
N LEU A 70 -12.36 -2.29 10.26
CA LEU A 70 -11.38 -3.06 11.02
C LEU A 70 -11.53 -2.64 12.50
N PRO A 71 -12.07 -3.51 13.37
CA PRO A 71 -12.08 -3.27 14.81
C PRO A 71 -10.66 -3.03 15.34
N ALA A 72 -10.52 -2.46 16.54
CA ALA A 72 -9.22 -2.21 17.14
C ALA A 72 -8.31 -3.47 17.16
N VAL A 73 -7.21 -3.44 16.42
CA VAL A 73 -6.20 -4.50 16.37
C VAL A 73 -4.88 -4.03 16.97
N THR A 74 -4.31 -4.85 17.83
CA THR A 74 -2.99 -4.63 18.42
C THR A 74 -1.88 -4.92 17.41
N LEU A 75 -1.07 -3.90 17.10
CA LEU A 75 0.12 -3.99 16.25
C LEU A 75 1.40 -4.25 17.06
N MET A 76 1.46 -3.78 18.31
CA MET A 76 2.59 -3.98 19.23
C MET A 76 2.13 -4.52 20.57
N SER A 77 2.87 -5.47 21.12
CA SER A 77 2.65 -5.92 22.50
C SER A 77 3.14 -4.83 23.49
N PRO A 78 2.67 -4.85 24.76
CA PRO A 78 3.19 -3.94 25.78
C PRO A 78 4.71 -4.09 26.01
N GLY A 79 5.26 -5.30 25.86
CA GLY A 79 6.70 -5.55 25.99
C GLY A 79 7.51 -4.93 24.85
N ASP A 80 7.01 -5.07 23.62
CA ASP A 80 7.61 -4.47 22.42
C ASP A 80 7.59 -2.94 22.49
N ALA A 81 6.46 -2.36 22.94
CA ALA A 81 6.30 -0.92 23.07
C ALA A 81 7.22 -0.30 24.14
N LYS A 82 7.41 -0.99 25.28
CA LYS A 82 8.36 -0.54 26.32
C LYS A 82 9.81 -0.66 25.88
N SER A 83 10.14 -1.70 25.12
CA SER A 83 11.51 -1.97 24.66
C SER A 83 11.84 -1.33 23.31
N ASN A 84 10.88 -0.65 22.68
CA ASN A 84 11.00 -0.07 21.34
C ASN A 84 11.47 -1.08 20.29
N LYS A 85 10.91 -2.30 20.32
CA LYS A 85 11.22 -3.39 19.38
C LYS A 85 10.05 -3.58 18.41
N ASN A 86 10.34 -4.08 17.21
CA ASN A 86 9.33 -4.43 16.20
C ASN A 86 8.40 -3.28 15.77
N CYS A 87 8.87 -2.03 15.88
CA CYS A 87 8.05 -0.84 15.66
C CYS A 87 7.60 -0.63 14.20
N ASN A 88 8.30 -1.24 13.24
CA ASN A 88 8.04 -1.09 11.80
C ASN A 88 7.44 -2.36 11.17
N LYS A 89 6.72 -3.16 11.96
CA LYS A 89 6.08 -4.39 11.46
C LYS A 89 5.05 -4.05 10.37
N VAL A 90 5.06 -4.83 9.29
CA VAL A 90 4.01 -4.79 8.26
C VAL A 90 2.95 -5.83 8.60
N VAL A 91 1.69 -5.43 8.57
CA VAL A 91 0.53 -6.30 8.78
C VAL A 91 -0.38 -6.20 7.56
N ILE A 92 -0.87 -7.35 7.12
CA ILE A 92 -1.83 -7.45 6.02
C ILE A 92 -3.15 -7.88 6.64
N PHE A 93 -4.20 -7.10 6.37
CA PHE A 93 -5.56 -7.42 6.77
C PHE A 93 -6.34 -7.86 5.53
N GLY A 94 -6.84 -9.10 5.53
CA GLY A 94 -7.79 -9.57 4.55
C GLY A 94 -9.23 -9.48 5.05
N ASN A 95 -10.17 -9.94 4.22
CA ASN A 95 -11.60 -9.99 4.53
C ASN A 95 -11.93 -10.69 5.85
N GLU A 96 -11.10 -11.64 6.30
CA GLU A 96 -11.30 -12.39 7.56
C GLU A 96 -11.17 -11.53 8.82
N LYS A 97 -10.49 -10.38 8.73
CA LYS A 97 -10.34 -9.43 9.85
C LYS A 97 -11.37 -8.31 9.82
N PHE A 98 -12.11 -8.17 8.72
CA PHE A 98 -13.08 -7.11 8.57
C PHE A 98 -14.45 -7.51 9.10
N VAL A 99 -15.25 -6.51 9.48
CA VAL A 99 -16.66 -6.70 9.77
C VAL A 99 -17.39 -7.01 8.46
N SER A 100 -17.92 -8.23 8.33
CA SER A 100 -18.47 -8.76 7.06
C SER A 100 -19.58 -7.90 6.45
N THR A 101 -20.45 -7.32 7.30
CA THR A 101 -21.55 -6.44 6.86
C THR A 101 -21.05 -5.10 6.30
N VAL A 102 -19.90 -4.62 6.78
CA VAL A 102 -19.29 -3.37 6.34
C VAL A 102 -18.39 -3.60 5.13
N ALA A 103 -17.66 -4.72 5.10
CA ALA A 103 -16.74 -5.07 4.02
C ALA A 103 -17.43 -5.43 2.68
N SER A 104 -18.72 -5.78 2.71
CA SER A 104 -19.52 -6.03 1.49
C SER A 104 -20.03 -4.74 0.83
N GLU A 105 -20.00 -3.62 1.54
CA GLU A 105 -20.44 -2.31 1.05
C GLU A 105 -19.30 -1.53 0.37
N LYS A 106 -19.65 -0.46 -0.37
CA LYS A 106 -18.69 0.47 -0.98
C LYS A 106 -18.53 1.73 -0.12
N TRP A 107 -17.32 2.26 -0.05
CA TRP A 107 -16.96 3.39 0.82
C TRP A 107 -16.10 4.39 0.05
N ASP A 108 -16.29 5.68 0.32
CA ASP A 108 -15.46 6.76 -0.24
C ASP A 108 -14.64 7.48 0.85
N PHE A 109 -14.94 7.27 2.13
CA PHE A 109 -14.22 7.87 3.23
C PHE A 109 -13.73 6.80 4.19
N ILE A 110 -12.47 6.92 4.58
CA ILE A 110 -11.76 6.04 5.49
C ILE A 110 -11.11 6.88 6.57
N ARG A 111 -11.32 6.54 7.83
CA ARG A 111 -10.63 7.11 8.98
C ARG A 111 -9.77 6.04 9.63
N VAL A 112 -8.49 6.31 9.74
CA VAL A 112 -7.53 5.46 10.42
C VAL A 112 -7.19 6.08 11.76
N VAL A 113 -7.43 5.34 12.83
CA VAL A 113 -7.16 5.76 14.21
C VAL A 113 -6.03 4.91 14.74
N CYS A 114 -4.94 5.56 15.12
CA CYS A 114 -3.77 4.94 15.74
C CYS A 114 -3.67 5.37 17.20
N SER A 115 -3.31 4.46 18.09
CA SER A 115 -3.03 4.77 19.50
C SER A 115 -1.83 3.99 20.02
N GLN A 116 -1.17 4.54 21.03
CA GLN A 116 -0.05 3.88 21.72
C GLN A 116 -0.25 3.93 23.24
N PRO A 117 -1.16 3.10 23.78
CA PRO A 117 -1.48 3.11 25.21
C PRO A 117 -0.34 2.56 26.09
N PHE A 118 0.59 1.78 25.52
CA PHE A 118 1.60 1.06 26.27
C PHE A 118 2.86 1.89 26.56
N ASN A 119 3.09 2.95 25.79
CA ASN A 119 4.24 3.83 25.96
C ASN A 119 3.93 5.26 25.47
N LYS A 120 3.58 6.14 26.41
CA LYS A 120 3.21 7.54 26.16
C LYS A 120 4.38 8.41 25.65
N ASN A 121 5.62 7.97 25.83
CA ASN A 121 6.81 8.71 25.41
C ASN A 121 7.15 8.45 23.94
N LEU A 122 6.55 7.44 23.31
CA LEU A 122 6.77 7.17 21.90
C LEU A 122 5.95 8.12 21.04
N ARG A 123 6.62 8.71 20.06
CA ARG A 123 5.95 9.24 18.89
C ARG A 123 5.61 8.07 17.98
N TYR A 124 4.38 8.05 17.50
CA TYR A 124 3.85 6.95 16.71
C TYR A 124 3.10 7.43 15.47
N GLY A 125 2.80 6.50 14.59
CA GLY A 125 2.07 6.73 13.36
C GLY A 125 2.18 5.53 12.44
N LEU A 126 2.27 5.77 11.14
CA LEU A 126 2.32 4.73 10.13
C LEU A 126 3.45 5.00 9.14
N SER A 127 4.11 3.93 8.70
CA SER A 127 5.08 4.00 7.61
C SER A 127 4.38 4.08 6.25
N PHE A 128 3.35 3.27 6.04
CA PHE A 128 2.48 3.35 4.86
C PHE A 128 1.15 2.68 5.14
N ILE A 129 0.14 2.98 4.32
CA ILE A 129 -1.10 2.23 4.28
C ILE A 129 -1.57 2.11 2.82
N LYS A 130 -2.03 0.93 2.43
CA LYS A 130 -2.54 0.67 1.07
C LYS A 130 -3.87 -0.04 1.16
N PHE A 131 -4.85 0.48 0.44
CA PHE A 131 -6.17 -0.11 0.30
C PHE A 131 -6.27 -0.80 -1.06
N TYR A 132 -6.83 -2.00 -1.08
CA TYR A 132 -7.06 -2.77 -2.29
C TYR A 132 -8.56 -2.99 -2.47
N SER A 133 -9.01 -2.87 -3.71
CA SER A 133 -10.39 -3.15 -4.11
C SER A 133 -10.42 -4.43 -4.95
N PRO A 134 -11.47 -5.28 -4.82
CA PRO A 134 -11.64 -6.42 -5.72
C PRO A 134 -12.07 -5.99 -7.12
N GLU A 135 -12.72 -4.82 -7.23
CA GLU A 135 -13.04 -4.21 -8.52
C GLU A 135 -11.75 -3.58 -9.06
N SER A 136 -11.37 -3.93 -10.29
CA SER A 136 -10.29 -3.24 -10.99
C SER A 136 -10.75 -1.80 -11.23
N VAL A 137 -10.42 -0.92 -10.29
CA VAL A 137 -10.44 0.52 -10.53
C VAL A 137 -9.39 0.74 -11.62
N LYS A 138 -9.85 0.89 -12.86
CA LYS A 138 -8.97 1.37 -13.93
C LYS A 138 -8.36 2.67 -13.40
N PRO A 139 -7.02 2.77 -13.31
CA PRO A 139 -6.43 4.06 -12.97
C PRO A 139 -6.95 5.04 -14.01
N ALA A 140 -7.54 6.15 -13.57
CA ALA A 140 -7.80 7.26 -14.46
C ALA A 140 -6.44 7.66 -15.04
N ILE A 141 -6.20 7.23 -16.28
CA ILE A 141 -5.07 7.69 -17.07
C ILE A 141 -5.38 9.17 -17.26
N ILE A 142 -4.57 10.02 -16.63
CA ILE A 142 -4.45 11.40 -17.08
C ILE A 142 -3.85 11.24 -18.47
N GLU A 143 -4.70 11.38 -19.48
CA GLU A 143 -4.29 11.44 -20.88
C GLU A 143 -3.49 12.73 -21.04
N ASP A 144 -2.18 12.64 -20.79
CA ASP A 144 -1.23 13.58 -21.35
C ASP A 144 -1.22 13.32 -22.85
N GLU A 145 -2.01 14.10 -23.60
CA GLU A 145 -1.74 14.32 -25.01
C GLU A 145 -0.40 15.04 -25.13
N GLU A 146 0.62 14.37 -25.69
CA GLU A 146 1.45 14.91 -26.78
C GLU A 146 2.49 13.89 -27.29
N GLU A 147 2.36 13.65 -28.60
CA GLU A 147 3.32 13.37 -29.68
C GLU A 147 4.34 12.21 -29.71
N ASP A 148 4.24 11.56 -30.89
CA ASP A 148 5.24 10.91 -31.74
C ASP A 148 5.57 9.41 -31.64
N PRO A 149 5.26 8.61 -32.69
CA PRO A 149 5.60 7.19 -32.75
C PRO A 149 7.06 6.97 -33.16
N ILE A 150 7.89 6.60 -32.19
CA ILE A 150 9.23 6.03 -32.46
C ILE A 150 9.04 4.64 -33.11
N LYS A 151 9.38 4.55 -34.39
CA LYS A 151 9.33 3.32 -35.21
C LYS A 151 10.32 2.26 -34.69
N PRO A 152 9.90 1.03 -34.39
CA PRO A 152 10.80 -0.05 -34.00
C PRO A 152 11.49 -0.64 -35.24
N GLY A 153 12.81 -0.46 -35.38
CA GLY A 153 13.56 -1.03 -36.52
C GLY A 153 15.04 -0.65 -36.66
N ALA A 154 15.57 0.26 -35.84
CA ALA A 154 16.94 0.79 -36.01
C ALA A 154 18.06 -0.03 -35.34
N LEU A 155 17.81 -1.27 -34.88
CA LEU A 155 18.79 -2.07 -34.13
C LEU A 155 19.55 -3.12 -34.96
N PHE A 156 19.36 -3.15 -36.28
CA PHE A 156 20.09 -4.04 -37.19
C PHE A 156 20.95 -3.26 -38.18
N ARG A 157 22.10 -2.72 -37.74
CA ARG A 157 23.24 -2.43 -38.66
C ARG A 157 24.53 -2.06 -37.92
N ALA A 158 25.31 -3.07 -37.56
CA ALA A 158 26.78 -3.11 -37.53
C ALA A 158 27.13 -4.52 -37.02
N SER A 159 27.75 -5.43 -37.76
CA SER A 159 28.92 -5.28 -38.61
C SER A 159 29.04 -6.54 -39.51
N LYS A 160 29.55 -6.35 -40.73
CA LYS A 160 29.83 -7.37 -41.74
C LYS A 160 31.34 -7.58 -41.83
N ALA A 161 31.74 -8.82 -42.13
CA ALA A 161 33.05 -9.34 -42.58
C ALA A 161 33.86 -10.05 -41.47
N ALA A 162 34.39 -11.27 -41.65
CA ALA A 162 34.40 -12.25 -42.74
C ALA A 162 34.94 -13.63 -42.23
N SER A 163 34.62 -14.72 -42.97
CA SER A 163 35.27 -16.07 -43.03
C SER A 163 35.35 -16.93 -41.75
N SER A 164 35.19 -18.26 -41.70
CA SER A 164 35.12 -19.37 -42.70
C SER A 164 34.75 -20.70 -42.00
N SER A 165 34.22 -21.66 -42.78
CA SER A 165 34.29 -23.15 -42.65
C SER A 165 33.44 -23.94 -41.62
N THR A 166 33.06 -25.14 -42.09
CA THR A 166 31.99 -26.11 -41.74
C THR A 166 32.36 -27.15 -40.63
N PRO A 167 31.44 -28.07 -40.19
CA PRO A 167 31.36 -28.71 -38.85
C PRO A 167 32.02 -30.12 -38.77
N PRO A 168 32.07 -30.84 -37.62
CA PRO A 168 30.96 -31.76 -37.20
C PRO A 168 30.85 -32.15 -35.69
N ALA A 169 29.78 -32.92 -35.38
CA ALA A 169 29.65 -33.99 -34.36
C ALA A 169 29.26 -33.70 -32.89
N ALA A 170 28.16 -34.35 -32.46
CA ALA A 170 27.68 -34.58 -31.08
C ALA A 170 28.35 -35.86 -30.47
N PRO A 171 28.20 -36.28 -29.16
CA PRO A 171 26.93 -36.45 -28.41
C PRO A 171 27.04 -36.19 -26.85
N PRO A 172 26.24 -36.78 -25.89
CA PRO A 172 25.40 -36.07 -24.89
C PRO A 172 25.76 -36.42 -23.39
N PRO A 173 24.84 -36.40 -22.38
CA PRO A 173 24.05 -35.31 -21.79
C PRO A 173 24.41 -35.04 -20.29
N VAL A 174 24.16 -33.83 -19.76
CA VAL A 174 24.15 -33.61 -18.30
C VAL A 174 22.91 -32.83 -17.86
N LYS A 175 22.12 -33.48 -17.00
CA LYS A 175 20.96 -32.95 -16.27
C LYS A 175 21.35 -31.73 -15.44
N SER A 176 20.56 -30.66 -15.50
CA SER A 176 20.41 -29.70 -14.39
C SER A 176 19.08 -28.94 -14.53
N THR A 177 18.11 -29.44 -13.77
CA THR A 177 17.17 -28.67 -12.95
C THR A 177 16.63 -27.35 -13.50
N GLU A 178 15.40 -27.47 -13.99
CA GLU A 178 14.34 -26.46 -14.03
C GLU A 178 14.33 -25.59 -12.76
N THR A 179 14.85 -24.37 -12.85
CA THR A 179 14.53 -23.31 -11.88
C THR A 179 13.45 -22.45 -12.49
N LYS A 180 12.21 -22.69 -12.04
CA LYS A 180 11.07 -21.80 -12.30
C LYS A 180 11.47 -20.39 -11.89
N LYS A 181 11.72 -19.55 -12.90
CA LYS A 181 11.82 -18.10 -12.75
C LYS A 181 10.46 -17.65 -12.23
N VAL A 182 10.35 -17.45 -10.92
CA VAL A 182 9.19 -16.81 -10.29
C VAL A 182 9.12 -15.43 -10.92
N THR A 183 8.21 -15.32 -11.89
CA THR A 183 7.81 -14.06 -12.49
C THR A 183 7.44 -13.14 -11.34
N SER A 184 8.28 -12.14 -11.11
CA SER A 184 8.00 -10.98 -10.28
C SER A 184 6.66 -10.43 -10.75
N SER A 185 5.60 -10.78 -10.04
CA SER A 185 4.28 -10.23 -10.26
C SER A 185 4.38 -8.77 -9.87
N LYS A 186 4.46 -7.91 -10.88
CA LYS A 186 4.20 -6.47 -10.77
C LYS A 186 3.03 -6.28 -9.80
N PRO A 187 3.16 -5.46 -8.75
CA PRO A 187 1.97 -5.02 -8.03
C PRO A 187 1.18 -4.13 -9.00
N MET A 188 0.17 -4.73 -9.63
CA MET A 188 -0.72 -4.08 -10.58
C MET A 188 -1.63 -3.09 -9.86
N ALA A 189 -1.73 -1.91 -10.48
CA ALA A 189 -2.79 -0.91 -10.41
C ALA A 189 -3.96 -1.20 -9.46
N GLY A 190 -4.05 -0.41 -8.39
CA GLY A 190 -5.17 -0.40 -7.46
C GLY A 190 -4.96 0.50 -6.24
N VAL A 191 -3.92 1.35 -6.25
CA VAL A 191 -3.66 2.27 -5.14
C VAL A 191 -4.56 3.49 -5.32
N VAL A 192 -5.60 3.58 -4.49
CA VAL A 192 -6.51 4.73 -4.48
C VAL A 192 -5.93 5.79 -3.55
N PHE A 193 -5.49 6.92 -4.10
CA PHE A 193 -5.03 8.08 -3.33
C PHE A 193 -6.16 9.08 -3.08
N SER A 194 -6.06 9.76 -1.96
CA SER A 194 -7.02 10.73 -1.46
C SER A 194 -6.32 11.98 -0.94
N LEU A 195 -6.72 13.15 -1.40
CA LEU A 195 -6.27 14.45 -0.90
C LEU A 195 -7.14 14.93 0.27
N SER A 196 -6.66 14.74 1.50
CA SER A 196 -6.77 15.69 2.63
C SER A 196 -6.44 14.96 3.94
N GLY A 197 -5.17 14.95 4.36
CA GLY A 197 -4.81 14.50 5.70
C GLY A 197 -5.07 15.62 6.70
N TYR A 198 -6.19 15.57 7.43
CA TYR A 198 -6.33 16.34 8.66
C TYR A 198 -5.48 15.66 9.74
N GLN A 199 -4.50 16.39 10.28
CA GLN A 199 -3.72 15.96 11.43
C GLN A 199 -4.28 16.72 12.63
N ASN A 200 -4.78 16.01 13.64
CA ASN A 200 -5.08 16.64 14.92
C ASN A 200 -3.75 17.14 15.53
N PRO A 201 -3.66 18.38 16.03
CA PRO A 201 -2.51 18.83 16.81
C PRO A 201 -2.22 17.86 17.97
#